data_AF-A0AAV4X2A5-F1
#
_entry.id   AF-A0AAV4X2A5-F1
#
_cell.length_a   1.000
_cell.length_b   1.000
_cell.length_c   1.000
_cell.angle_alpha   90.00
_cell.angle_beta   90.00
_cell.angle_gamma   90.00
#
_symmetry.space_group_name_H-M   'P 1'
#
loop_
_entity.id
_entity.type
_entity.pdbx_description
1 polymer ?
#
loop_
_entity_poly.entity_id
_entity_poly.type
_entity_poly.pdbx_seq_one_letter_code
_entity_poly.pdbx_strand_id
1 'polypeptide(L)'
;LCTNYTCFHGKCQVLSQTYECICDTGYTGARCETKIEKKSENNVLFYTVIASVAVCTFLLLSTILCICMYSFFVKRKNKNSTVCK
;
A
#
# COMPACT_ATOMS: atom_id res chain seq x y z
N LEU A 1 -36.63 27.20 6.48
CA LEU A 1 -35.26 26.67 6.67
C LEU A 1 -34.71 26.03 5.39
N CYS A 2 -35.35 25.03 4.79
CA CYS A 2 -34.87 24.39 3.54
C CYS A 2 -35.01 25.23 2.25
N THR A 3 -35.74 26.35 2.28
CA THR A 3 -35.99 27.19 1.09
C THR A 3 -34.73 27.90 0.57
N ASN A 4 -33.75 28.17 1.44
CA ASN A 4 -32.47 28.81 1.09
C ASN A 4 -31.27 27.85 1.18
N TYR A 5 -31.52 26.57 1.44
CA TYR A 5 -30.45 25.57 1.64
C TYR A 5 -30.64 24.39 0.71
N THR A 6 -29.82 24.34 -0.35
CA THR A 6 -29.89 23.29 -1.36
C THR A 6 -28.96 22.13 -1.01
N CYS A 7 -29.52 20.93 -0.91
CA CYS A 7 -28.78 19.66 -0.93
C CYS A 7 -28.53 19.24 -2.38
N PHE A 8 -27.29 18.94 -2.77
CA PHE A 8 -26.96 18.57 -4.14
C PHE A 8 -27.38 17.13 -4.47
N HIS A 9 -27.05 16.19 -3.58
CA HIS A 9 -27.33 14.77 -3.72
C HIS A 9 -27.99 14.22 -2.44
N GLY A 10 -29.21 14.68 -2.17
CA GLY A 10 -29.95 14.30 -0.98
C GLY A 10 -31.22 15.11 -0.77
N LYS A 11 -31.82 14.98 0.42
CA LYS A 11 -33.05 15.67 0.80
C LYS A 11 -32.84 16.53 2.04
N CYS A 12 -33.36 17.75 2.02
CA CYS A 12 -33.34 18.63 3.19
C CYS A 12 -34.42 18.18 4.18
N GLN A 13 -34.03 17.93 5.42
CA GLN A 13 -34.92 17.60 6.53
C GLN A 13 -34.84 18.70 7.60
N VAL A 14 -36.00 19.14 8.10
CA VAL A 14 -36.08 20.09 9.22
C VAL A 14 -36.22 19.29 10.52
N LEU A 15 -35.27 19.46 11.45
CA LEU A 15 -35.30 18.87 12.78
C LEU A 15 -35.58 19.97 13.81
N SER A 16 -36.85 20.13 14.19
CA SER A 16 -37.32 21.10 15.19
C SER A 16 -36.93 22.56 14.88
N GLN A 17 -35.72 22.99 15.25
CA GLN A 17 -35.19 24.35 15.02
C GLN A 17 -33.97 24.36 14.09
N THR A 18 -33.49 23.20 13.64
CA THR A 18 -32.34 23.06 12.74
C THR A 18 -32.75 22.39 11.43
N TYR A 19 -31.85 22.39 10.46
CA TYR A 19 -32.03 21.69 9.18
C TYR A 19 -30.74 20.96 8.83
N GLU A 20 -30.88 19.81 8.18
CA GLU A 20 -29.75 19.01 7.69
C GLU A 20 -30.09 18.36 6.35
N CYS A 21 -29.06 18.02 5.57
CA CYS A 21 -29.22 17.23 4.36
C CYS A 21 -29.04 15.73 4.69
N ILE A 22 -30.05 14.94 4.38
CA ILE A 22 -29.91 13.48 4.31
C ILE A 22 -29.31 13.15 2.95
N CYS A 23 -28.06 12.70 2.92
CA CYS A 23 -27.36 12.39 1.69
C CYS A 23 -27.76 11.05 1.09
N ASP A 24 -27.80 11.01 -0.24
CA ASP A 24 -27.97 9.79 -1.02
C ASP A 24 -26.75 8.87 -0.85
N THR A 25 -26.96 7.58 -1.12
CA THR A 25 -25.88 6.57 -0.99
C THR A 25 -24.70 6.94 -1.87
N GLY A 26 -23.51 7.04 -1.27
CA GLY A 26 -22.29 7.41 -1.98
C GLY A 26 -22.00 8.92 -2.02
N TYR A 27 -22.73 9.73 -1.25
CA TYR A 27 -22.45 11.16 -1.07
C TYR A 27 -22.31 11.52 0.41
N THR A 28 -21.54 12.55 0.69
CA THR A 28 -21.23 13.08 2.02
C THR A 28 -21.00 14.60 1.95
N GLY A 29 -20.75 15.23 3.08
CA GLY A 29 -20.66 16.69 3.22
C GLY A 29 -21.96 17.31 3.71
N ALA A 30 -21.90 18.56 4.17
CA ALA A 30 -23.04 19.23 4.80
C ALA A 30 -24.23 19.39 3.82
N ARG A 31 -23.93 19.55 2.53
CA ARG A 31 -24.90 19.71 1.44
C ARG A 31 -24.90 18.51 0.49
N CYS A 32 -24.29 17.40 0.88
CA CYS A 32 -24.10 16.21 0.04
C CYS A 32 -23.36 16.54 -1.27
N GLU A 33 -22.40 17.46 -1.20
CA GLU A 33 -21.59 17.96 -2.31
C GLU A 33 -20.39 17.05 -2.63
N THR A 34 -20.00 16.20 -1.68
CA THR A 34 -18.82 15.36 -1.80
C THR A 34 -19.23 13.95 -2.17
N LYS A 35 -18.77 13.45 -3.32
CA LYS A 35 -18.92 12.02 -3.65
C LYS A 35 -18.00 11.21 -2.77
N ILE A 36 -18.53 10.19 -2.11
CA ILE A 36 -17.73 9.18 -1.42
C ILE A 36 -17.00 8.40 -2.52
N GLU A 37 -15.77 8.79 -2.79
CA GLU A 37 -14.88 7.94 -3.54
C GLU A 37 -14.64 6.70 -2.68
N LYS A 38 -15.26 5.58 -3.09
CA LYS A 38 -14.79 4.27 -2.64
C LYS A 38 -13.35 4.23 -3.11
N LYS A 39 -12.41 4.53 -2.21
CA LYS A 39 -11.04 4.06 -2.34
C LYS A 39 -11.18 2.55 -2.30
N SER A 40 -11.46 1.96 -3.46
CA SER A 40 -11.24 0.56 -3.72
C SER A 40 -9.87 0.32 -3.12
N GLU A 41 -9.84 -0.54 -2.12
CA GLU A 41 -8.71 -0.76 -1.25
C GLU A 41 -7.53 -1.16 -2.14
N ASN A 42 -6.80 -0.14 -2.59
CA ASN A 42 -5.82 -0.29 -3.65
C ASN A 42 -4.61 -0.95 -3.00
N ASN A 43 -4.65 -2.27 -2.99
CA ASN A 43 -3.49 -3.14 -3.13
C ASN A 43 -2.44 -3.06 -2.01
N VAL A 44 -2.82 -2.69 -0.78
CA VAL A 44 -1.89 -2.75 0.38
C VAL A 44 -1.29 -4.16 0.53
N LEU A 45 -2.10 -5.20 0.31
CA LEU A 45 -1.64 -6.59 0.30
C LEU A 45 -0.68 -6.89 -0.86
N PHE A 46 -0.93 -6.36 -2.05
CA PHE A 46 -0.08 -6.60 -3.22
C PHE A 46 1.28 -5.89 -3.08
N TYR A 47 1.32 -4.64 -2.60
CA TYR A 47 2.55 -3.90 -2.38
C TYR A 47 3.41 -4.51 -1.28
N THR A 48 2.81 -4.98 -0.18
CA THR A 48 3.52 -5.68 0.90
C THR A 48 4.06 -7.05 0.44
N VAL A 49 3.30 -7.78 -0.38
CA VAL A 49 3.76 -9.04 -0.99
C VAL A 49 4.92 -8.80 -1.97
N ILE A 50 4.85 -7.80 -2.85
CA ILE A 50 5.95 -7.51 -3.79
C ILE A 50 7.23 -7.12 -3.03
N ALA A 51 7.11 -6.25 -2.03
CA ALA A 51 8.25 -5.80 -1.24
C ALA A 51 8.93 -6.99 -0.52
N SER A 52 8.14 -7.86 0.12
CA SER A 52 8.68 -9.05 0.79
C SER A 52 9.40 -10.01 -0.18
N VAL A 53 8.79 -10.30 -1.34
CA VAL A 53 9.40 -11.16 -2.36
C VAL A 53 10.72 -10.57 -2.86
N ALA A 54 10.76 -9.27 -3.13
CA ALA A 54 11.98 -8.59 -3.57
C ALA A 54 13.10 -8.68 -2.50
N VAL A 55 12.77 -8.43 -1.23
CA VAL A 55 13.75 -8.54 -0.14
C VAL A 55 14.29 -9.97 -0.03
N CYS A 56 13.41 -10.98 -0.11
CA CYS A 56 13.82 -12.39 -0.07
C CYS A 56 14.76 -12.73 -1.23
N THR A 57 14.47 -12.29 -2.46
CA THR A 57 15.34 -12.57 -3.61
C THR A 57 16.69 -11.89 -3.48
N PHE A 58 16.76 -10.65 -3.00
CA PHE A 58 18.02 -9.96 -2.75
C PHE A 58 18.88 -10.67 -1.69
N LEU A 59 18.27 -11.14 -0.59
CA LEU A 59 18.99 -11.90 0.45
C LEU A 59 19.51 -13.24 -0.10
N LEU A 60 18.70 -13.96 -0.87
CA LEU A 60 19.12 -15.21 -1.50
C LEU A 60 20.26 -14.99 -2.50
N LEU A 61 20.17 -13.96 -3.35
CA LEU A 61 21.25 -13.64 -4.29
C LEU A 61 22.54 -13.22 -3.58
N SER A 62 22.44 -12.41 -2.52
CA SER A 62 23.58 -11.99 -1.72
C SER A 62 24.27 -13.18 -1.06
N THR A 63 23.51 -14.08 -0.42
CA THR A 63 24.07 -15.28 0.22
C THR A 63 24.73 -16.22 -0.80
N ILE A 64 24.11 -16.43 -1.97
CA ILE A 64 24.70 -17.22 -3.06
C ILE A 64 26.03 -16.61 -3.51
N LEU A 65 26.08 -15.29 -3.74
CA LEU A 65 27.32 -14.60 -4.13
C LEU A 65 28.41 -14.72 -3.06
N CYS A 66 28.06 -14.55 -1.79
CA CYS A 66 29.00 -14.73 -0.67
C CYS A 66 29.55 -16.16 -0.62
N ILE A 67 28.70 -17.18 -0.80
CA ILE A 67 29.12 -18.59 -0.85
C ILE A 67 30.02 -18.86 -2.06
N CYS A 68 29.68 -18.31 -3.24
CA CYS A 68 30.50 -18.43 -4.44
C CYS A 68 31.88 -17.79 -4.25
N MET A 69 31.93 -16.58 -3.70
CA MET A 69 33.19 -15.91 -3.39
C MET A 69 33.99 -16.68 -2.33
N TYR A 70 33.35 -17.10 -1.24
CA TYR A 70 33.99 -17.87 -0.18
C TYR A 70 34.59 -19.18 -0.71
N SER A 71 33.79 -19.96 -1.45
CA SER A 71 34.25 -21.22 -2.05
C SER A 71 35.38 -20.99 -3.05
N PHE A 72 35.33 -19.92 -3.86
CA PHE A 72 36.43 -19.51 -4.73
C PHE A 72 37.69 -19.16 -3.94
N PHE A 73 37.57 -18.39 -2.85
CA PHE A 73 38.69 -18.04 -1.97
C PHE A 73 39.30 -19.25 -1.28
N VAL A 74 38.48 -20.17 -0.76
CA VAL A 74 38.95 -21.42 -0.15
C VAL A 74 39.61 -22.32 -1.20
N LYS A 75 39.01 -22.45 -2.39
CA LYS A 75 39.61 -23.19 -3.51
C LYS A 75 40.93 -22.57 -3.95
N ARG A 76 41.05 -21.24 -3.94
CA ARG A 76 42.29 -20.51 -4.23
C ARG A 76 43.35 -20.74 -3.15
N LYS A 77 42.99 -20.72 -1.86
CA LYS A 77 43.93 -21.07 -0.77
C LYS A 77 44.41 -22.51 -0.87
N ASN A 78 43.53 -23.45 -1.19
CA ASN A 78 43.90 -24.87 -1.32
C ASN A 78 44.83 -25.09 -2.52
N LYS A 79 44.54 -24.45 -3.67
CA LYS A 79 45.44 -24.46 -4.84
C LYS A 79 46.81 -23.85 -4.52
N ASN A 80 46.86 -22.75 -3.75
CA ASN A 80 48.12 -22.15 -3.32
C ASN A 80 48.88 -23.00 -2.27
N SER A 81 48.17 -23.75 -1.41
CA SER A 81 48.78 -24.65 -0.41
C SER A 81 49.37 -25.94 -1.03
N THR A 82 48.94 -26.31 -2.24
CA THR A 82 49.48 -27.46 -3.00
C THR A 82 50.73 -27.09 -3.79
N VAL A 83 51.02 -25.78 -3.95
CA VAL A 83 52.21 -25.26 -4.64
C VAL A 83 53.42 -25.11 -3.69
N CYS A 84 53.20 -25.15 -2.37
CA CYS A 84 54.26 -25.12 -1.35
C CYS A 84 54.52 -26.50 -0.70
N LYS A 85 54.38 -27.58 -1.48
CA LYS A 85 54.71 -28.94 -1.04
C LYS A 85 55.52 -29.66 -2.11
#